data_AF-A0A661YXS9-F1
#
_entry.id   AF-A0A661YXS9-F1
#
_cell.length_a   1.000
_cell.length_b   1.000
_cell.length_c   1.000
_cell.angle_alpha   90.00
_cell.angle_beta   90.00
_cell.angle_gamma   90.00
#
_symmetry.space_group_name_H-M   'P 1'
#
loop_
_entity.id
_entity.type
_entity.pdbx_description
1 polymer ?
#
loop_
_entity_poly.entity_id
_entity_poly.type
_entity_poly.pdbx_seq_one_letter_code
_entity_poly.pdbx_strand_id
1 'polypeptide(L)'
;DEFDIDQVITIIEAIKSWDHPPFFVSLSHHFNNGFCGHARSLPGIAGKILDQEIGLNMPLNDKGRRLINCLLGIREFEDNGQRILIDTKHMSIKARLEYYELIRTYNNGKEDTDKIPIVVSHTGYSGNASMEDEIEPDDTDDKYNASETFNNWSINLFDDEIIEIFNSNGIIGLNFDERILSGHKVMEEYKDRFSKKDIKKRTPEIMRFWAQQMLNNLLGIIKAVVNSGQVADADKVKAWNMLSIGTDFDGMINPEDAFITSEEFVDFRLLLEEIMPLQDEIGVLLQGLSVEEALDKLMYDNAYNFAKKHYMNS
;
A
#
# COMPACT_ATOMS: atom_id res chain seq x y z
N ASP A 1 -31.16 -5.83 -6.50
CA ASP A 1 -29.99 -6.08 -5.66
C ASP A 1 -29.50 -7.48 -6.03
N GLU A 2 -28.54 -7.56 -6.96
CA GLU A 2 -28.24 -8.78 -7.75
C GLU A 2 -27.21 -9.72 -7.10
N PHE A 3 -26.57 -9.32 -6.00
CA PHE A 3 -25.57 -10.16 -5.31
C PHE A 3 -26.21 -10.92 -4.15
N ASP A 4 -26.34 -12.24 -4.33
CA ASP A 4 -26.68 -13.20 -3.28
C ASP A 4 -25.42 -13.47 -2.43
N ILE A 5 -25.37 -12.87 -1.24
CA ILE A 5 -24.22 -13.01 -0.34
C ILE A 5 -24.08 -14.45 0.16
N ASP A 6 -25.15 -15.21 0.33
CA ASP A 6 -25.06 -16.59 0.83
C ASP A 6 -24.38 -17.49 -0.21
N GLN A 7 -24.69 -17.28 -1.49
CA GLN A 7 -24.00 -17.97 -2.59
C GLN A 7 -22.50 -17.62 -2.63
N VAL A 8 -22.15 -16.34 -2.50
CA VAL A 8 -20.74 -15.89 -2.47
C VAL A 8 -19.98 -16.54 -1.32
N ILE A 9 -20.58 -16.60 -0.13
CA ILE A 9 -19.99 -17.22 1.06
C ILE A 9 -19.73 -18.71 0.82
N THR A 10 -20.70 -19.46 0.27
CA THR A 10 -20.52 -20.88 -0.06
C THR A 10 -19.36 -21.10 -1.04
N ILE A 11 -19.18 -20.20 -2.02
CA ILE A 11 -18.05 -20.26 -2.95
C ILE A 11 -16.72 -20.03 -2.23
N ILE A 12 -16.66 -19.07 -1.31
CA ILE A 12 -15.44 -18.76 -0.56
C ILE A 12 -15.06 -19.94 0.34
N GLU A 13 -16.01 -20.54 1.05
CA GLU A 13 -15.78 -21.75 1.85
C GLU A 13 -15.22 -22.89 0.99
N ALA A 14 -15.74 -23.06 -0.23
CA ALA A 14 -15.19 -24.03 -1.18
C ALA A 14 -13.75 -23.67 -1.63
N ILE A 15 -13.45 -22.40 -1.89
CA ILE A 15 -12.11 -21.92 -2.25
C ILE A 15 -11.11 -22.16 -1.11
N LYS A 16 -11.51 -21.91 0.14
CA LYS A 16 -10.67 -22.12 1.33
C LYS A 16 -10.33 -23.61 1.56
N SER A 17 -11.05 -24.52 0.91
CA SER A 17 -10.79 -25.97 0.95
C SER A 17 -9.82 -26.47 -0.12
N TRP A 18 -9.35 -25.60 -1.02
CA TRP A 18 -8.34 -25.96 -2.02
C TRP A 18 -7.00 -26.32 -1.35
N ASP A 19 -6.19 -27.15 -2.01
CA ASP A 19 -4.84 -27.48 -1.52
C ASP A 19 -3.97 -26.22 -1.31
N HIS A 20 -4.24 -25.18 -2.12
CA HIS A 20 -3.57 -23.88 -2.11
C HIS A 20 -4.62 -22.76 -2.28
N PRO A 21 -5.28 -22.32 -1.19
CA PRO A 21 -6.24 -21.23 -1.28
C PRO A 21 -5.53 -19.90 -1.58
N PRO A 22 -6.21 -18.87 -2.10
CA PRO A 22 -5.61 -17.55 -2.28
C PRO A 22 -5.03 -17.00 -0.97
N PHE A 23 -3.83 -16.42 -1.02
CA PHE A 23 -3.19 -15.86 0.16
C PHE A 23 -3.91 -14.60 0.66
N PHE A 24 -4.23 -13.69 -0.26
CA PHE A 24 -4.99 -12.48 0.01
C PHE A 24 -5.82 -12.08 -1.20
N VAL A 25 -6.77 -11.16 -1.00
CA VAL A 25 -7.61 -10.60 -2.06
C VAL A 25 -7.74 -9.09 -1.88
N SER A 26 -7.59 -8.34 -2.96
CA SER A 26 -7.92 -6.92 -3.00
C SER A 26 -9.44 -6.78 -3.05
N LEU A 27 -10.03 -6.20 -2.00
CA LEU A 27 -11.48 -6.18 -1.88
C LEU A 27 -12.11 -5.29 -2.93
N SER A 28 -11.46 -4.18 -3.30
CA SER A 28 -11.92 -3.24 -4.32
C SER A 28 -10.82 -2.94 -5.35
N HIS A 29 -11.23 -2.30 -6.44
CA HIS A 29 -10.32 -1.82 -7.49
C HIS A 29 -10.84 -0.47 -8.01
N HIS A 30 -10.92 -0.27 -9.31
CA HIS A 30 -11.39 0.99 -9.90
C HIS A 30 -12.90 1.24 -9.86
N PHE A 31 -13.73 0.23 -9.59
CA PHE A 31 -15.19 0.33 -9.74
C PHE A 31 -15.94 -0.38 -8.62
N ASN A 32 -17.22 -0.03 -8.44
CA ASN A 32 -18.11 -0.69 -7.51
C ASN A 32 -18.22 -2.20 -7.77
N ASN A 33 -18.03 -2.96 -6.71
CA ASN A 33 -18.19 -4.42 -6.68
C ASN A 33 -19.46 -4.86 -5.93
N GLY A 34 -20.24 -3.93 -5.37
CA GLY A 34 -21.44 -4.22 -4.58
C GLY A 34 -21.20 -4.56 -3.10
N PHE A 35 -19.97 -4.44 -2.60
CA PHE A 35 -19.56 -4.81 -1.23
C PHE A 35 -18.79 -3.70 -0.50
N CYS A 36 -17.89 -3.02 -1.21
CA CYS A 36 -16.94 -2.08 -0.65
C CYS A 36 -16.85 -0.84 -1.54
N GLY A 37 -16.91 0.35 -0.96
CA GLY A 37 -16.58 1.55 -1.71
C GLY A 37 -15.10 1.62 -2.04
N HIS A 38 -14.78 2.30 -3.14
CA HIS A 38 -13.42 2.39 -3.65
C HIS A 38 -12.93 3.85 -3.67
N ALA A 39 -11.61 4.01 -3.64
CA ALA A 39 -10.95 5.29 -3.84
C ALA A 39 -10.93 5.67 -5.32
N ARG A 40 -10.70 6.95 -5.60
CA ARG A 40 -10.44 7.42 -6.95
C ARG A 40 -9.04 6.97 -7.38
N SER A 41 -8.93 6.48 -8.62
CA SER A 41 -7.68 5.87 -9.10
C SER A 41 -7.40 6.10 -10.59
N LEU A 42 -8.37 6.58 -11.36
CA LEU A 42 -8.20 6.86 -12.79
C LEU A 42 -8.08 8.37 -13.01
N PRO A 43 -6.87 8.90 -13.25
CA PRO A 43 -6.69 10.33 -13.45
C PRO A 43 -6.96 10.75 -14.91
N GLY A 44 -7.17 12.05 -15.13
CA GLY A 44 -7.18 12.66 -16.46
C GLY A 44 -8.22 12.09 -17.43
N ILE A 45 -7.79 11.75 -18.66
CA ILE A 45 -8.69 11.31 -19.73
C ILE A 45 -9.37 9.97 -19.40
N ALA A 46 -8.70 9.06 -18.69
CA ALA A 46 -9.29 7.78 -18.30
C ALA A 46 -10.51 7.98 -17.38
N GLY A 47 -10.41 8.85 -16.37
CA GLY A 47 -11.52 9.20 -15.49
C GLY A 47 -12.65 9.99 -16.17
N LYS A 48 -12.41 10.61 -17.34
CA LYS A 48 -13.45 11.27 -18.14
C LYS A 48 -14.25 10.30 -19.02
N ILE A 49 -13.69 9.13 -19.31
CA ILE A 49 -14.29 8.12 -20.19
C ILE A 49 -14.92 6.99 -19.37
N LEU A 50 -14.32 6.64 -18.24
CA LEU A 50 -14.75 5.56 -17.36
C LEU A 50 -15.43 6.14 -16.12
N ASP A 51 -16.70 5.79 -15.94
CA ASP A 51 -17.51 6.26 -14.82
C ASP A 51 -17.16 5.49 -13.54
N GLN A 52 -16.54 6.21 -12.59
CA GLN A 52 -16.19 5.71 -11.26
C GLN A 52 -17.24 6.12 -10.19
N GLU A 53 -18.32 6.82 -10.52
CA GLU A 53 -19.19 7.47 -9.52
C GLU A 53 -19.91 6.48 -8.60
N ILE A 54 -20.36 5.35 -9.15
CA ILE A 54 -21.05 4.33 -8.35
C ILE A 54 -20.04 3.74 -7.36
N GLY A 55 -20.33 3.85 -6.06
CA GLY A 55 -19.50 3.27 -4.99
C GLY A 55 -18.25 4.07 -4.64
N LEU A 56 -17.95 5.18 -5.32
CA LEU A 56 -16.83 6.05 -4.99
C LEU A 56 -16.96 6.60 -3.56
N ASN A 57 -15.88 6.50 -2.78
CA ASN A 57 -15.80 7.05 -1.42
C ASN A 57 -16.89 6.56 -0.44
N MET A 58 -17.58 5.46 -0.79
CA MET A 58 -18.60 4.85 0.06
C MET A 58 -17.96 3.93 1.12
N PRO A 59 -18.62 3.70 2.27
CA PRO A 59 -18.17 2.73 3.26
C PRO A 59 -18.33 1.28 2.79
N LEU A 60 -18.01 0.32 3.66
CA LEU A 60 -18.46 -1.06 3.52
C LEU A 60 -19.99 -1.12 3.69
N ASN A 61 -20.65 -2.03 2.95
CA ASN A 61 -22.04 -2.39 3.24
C ASN A 61 -22.12 -3.70 4.03
N ASP A 62 -23.32 -4.11 4.43
CA ASP A 62 -23.51 -5.30 5.28
C ASP A 62 -23.02 -6.59 4.61
N LYS A 63 -23.17 -6.71 3.28
CA LYS A 63 -22.64 -7.85 2.52
C LYS A 63 -21.11 -7.84 2.53
N GLY A 64 -20.48 -6.68 2.37
CA GLY A 64 -19.03 -6.51 2.44
C GLY A 64 -18.45 -6.84 3.81
N ARG A 65 -19.13 -6.43 4.90
CA ARG A 65 -18.74 -6.81 6.27
C ARG A 65 -18.77 -8.32 6.47
N ARG A 66 -19.86 -8.99 6.04
CA ARG A 66 -19.99 -10.44 6.14
C ARG A 66 -18.98 -11.19 5.26
N LEU A 67 -18.70 -10.67 4.07
CA LEU A 67 -17.66 -11.16 3.16
C LEU A 67 -16.28 -11.13 3.82
N ILE A 68 -15.90 -10.00 4.41
CA ILE A 68 -14.62 -9.85 5.14
C ILE A 68 -14.54 -10.86 6.30
N ASN A 69 -15.61 -11.02 7.08
CA ASN A 69 -15.61 -11.99 8.20
C ASN A 69 -15.32 -13.42 7.71
N CYS A 70 -15.90 -13.81 6.56
CA CYS A 70 -15.72 -15.14 5.98
C CYS A 70 -14.30 -15.38 5.45
N LEU A 71 -13.76 -14.41 4.68
CA LEU A 71 -12.39 -14.44 4.18
C LEU A 71 -11.39 -14.55 5.34
N LEU A 72 -11.59 -13.75 6.38
CA LEU A 72 -10.72 -13.72 7.55
C LEU A 72 -10.89 -14.89 8.51
N GLY A 73 -12.02 -15.60 8.43
CA GLY A 73 -12.38 -16.69 9.34
C GLY A 73 -12.61 -16.19 10.77
N ILE A 74 -13.37 -15.11 10.93
CA ILE A 74 -13.64 -14.47 12.23
C ILE A 74 -15.15 -14.36 12.48
N ARG A 75 -15.53 -14.12 13.74
CA ARG A 75 -16.93 -13.97 14.18
C ARG A 75 -17.76 -15.21 13.84
N GLU A 76 -18.82 -15.08 13.04
CA GLU A 76 -19.68 -16.19 12.65
C GLU A 76 -18.98 -17.23 11.73
N PHE A 77 -17.75 -16.95 11.28
CA PHE A 77 -16.93 -17.84 10.45
C PHE A 77 -15.64 -18.30 11.15
N GLU A 78 -15.61 -18.31 12.49
CA GLU A 78 -14.52 -18.96 13.22
C GLU A 78 -14.34 -20.42 12.77
N ASP A 79 -13.08 -20.87 12.70
CA ASP A 79 -12.67 -22.20 12.22
C ASP A 79 -13.00 -22.51 10.74
N ASN A 80 -13.35 -21.49 9.92
CA ASN A 80 -13.62 -21.65 8.49
C ASN A 80 -12.35 -21.82 7.61
N GLY A 81 -11.39 -22.64 8.06
CA GLY A 81 -10.15 -22.93 7.31
C GLY A 81 -9.16 -21.75 7.21
N GLN A 82 -8.19 -21.89 6.30
CA GLN A 82 -7.06 -20.96 6.14
C GLN A 82 -7.54 -19.54 5.81
N ARG A 83 -7.00 -18.55 6.53
CA ARG A 83 -7.32 -17.14 6.33
C ARG A 83 -6.91 -16.66 4.93
N ILE A 84 -7.84 -15.99 4.24
CA ILE A 84 -7.55 -15.18 3.05
C ILE A 84 -7.49 -13.72 3.52
N LEU A 85 -6.31 -13.12 3.49
CA LEU A 85 -6.12 -11.74 3.98
C LEU A 85 -6.80 -10.73 3.05
N ILE A 86 -7.10 -9.54 3.58
CA ILE A 86 -7.64 -8.43 2.79
C ILE A 86 -6.52 -7.45 2.47
N ASP A 87 -6.32 -7.21 1.18
CA ASP A 87 -5.52 -6.10 0.69
C ASP A 87 -6.40 -4.84 0.59
N THR A 88 -5.98 -3.77 1.27
CA THR A 88 -6.75 -2.54 1.39
C THR A 88 -6.49 -1.53 0.29
N LYS A 89 -5.56 -1.82 -0.63
CA LYS A 89 -5.37 -0.98 -1.81
C LYS A 89 -6.68 -0.82 -2.59
N HIS A 90 -6.92 0.38 -3.10
CA HIS A 90 -8.15 0.84 -3.74
C HIS A 90 -9.40 0.95 -2.86
N MET A 91 -9.40 0.52 -1.59
CA MET A 91 -10.54 0.77 -0.72
C MET A 91 -10.66 2.27 -0.44
N SER A 92 -11.90 2.77 -0.34
CA SER A 92 -12.16 4.15 0.08
C SER A 92 -11.66 4.39 1.51
N ILE A 93 -11.40 5.65 1.88
CA ILE A 93 -11.01 6.01 3.26
C ILE A 93 -12.02 5.47 4.28
N LYS A 94 -13.33 5.65 4.05
CA LYS A 94 -14.38 5.14 4.96
C LYS A 94 -14.34 3.62 5.12
N ALA A 95 -14.14 2.89 4.03
CA ALA A 95 -14.05 1.43 4.09
C ALA A 95 -12.76 0.97 4.81
N ARG A 96 -11.63 1.64 4.58
CA ARG A 96 -10.37 1.36 5.27
C ARG A 96 -10.47 1.64 6.77
N LEU A 97 -11.05 2.77 7.18
CA LEU A 97 -11.30 3.09 8.60
C LEU A 97 -12.16 2.03 9.29
N GLU A 98 -13.26 1.58 8.67
CA GLU A 98 -14.09 0.49 9.22
C GLU A 98 -13.31 -0.83 9.34
N TYR A 99 -12.49 -1.16 8.32
CA TYR A 99 -11.66 -2.36 8.33
C TYR A 99 -10.55 -2.29 9.39
N TYR A 100 -9.87 -1.16 9.54
CA TYR A 100 -8.83 -0.97 10.55
C TYR A 100 -9.39 -1.06 11.96
N GLU A 101 -10.58 -0.51 12.21
CA GLU A 101 -11.24 -0.69 13.51
C GLU A 101 -11.60 -2.16 13.79
N LEU A 102 -12.06 -2.91 12.78
CA LEU A 102 -12.29 -4.35 12.92
C LEU A 102 -11.00 -5.10 13.28
N ILE A 103 -9.90 -4.82 12.58
CA ILE A 103 -8.62 -5.49 12.81
C ILE A 103 -8.03 -5.10 14.16
N ARG A 104 -8.03 -3.81 14.51
CA ARG A 104 -7.58 -3.29 15.81
C ARG A 104 -8.35 -3.92 16.95
N THR A 105 -9.68 -4.01 16.84
CA THR A 105 -10.53 -4.68 17.83
C THR A 105 -10.20 -6.17 17.94
N TYR A 106 -10.06 -6.87 16.81
CA TYR A 106 -9.74 -8.30 16.80
C TYR A 106 -8.35 -8.59 17.37
N ASN A 107 -7.36 -7.74 17.11
CA ASN A 107 -5.98 -7.88 17.53
C ASN A 107 -5.72 -7.46 18.98
N ASN A 108 -6.65 -6.75 19.62
CA ASN A 108 -6.47 -6.23 20.97
C ASN A 108 -6.19 -7.37 21.98
N GLY A 109 -5.08 -7.26 22.71
CA GLY A 109 -4.65 -8.25 23.69
C GLY A 109 -4.10 -9.56 23.10
N LYS A 110 -3.93 -9.67 21.78
CA LYS A 110 -3.34 -10.85 21.13
C LYS A 110 -1.83 -10.73 21.00
N GLU A 111 -1.17 -11.87 21.13
CA GLU A 111 0.24 -12.02 20.80
C GLU A 111 0.46 -11.79 19.30
N ASP A 112 1.66 -11.37 18.92
CA ASP A 112 2.00 -11.04 17.52
C ASP A 112 1.81 -12.22 16.54
N THR A 113 1.81 -13.46 17.05
CA THR A 113 1.55 -14.67 16.25
C THR A 113 0.08 -14.82 15.85
N ASP A 114 -0.85 -14.25 16.62
CA ASP A 114 -2.29 -14.46 16.46
C ASP A 114 -3.01 -13.26 15.85
N LYS A 115 -2.28 -12.15 15.66
CA LYS A 115 -2.77 -10.94 15.00
C LYS A 115 -3.07 -11.18 13.51
N ILE A 116 -4.13 -10.53 13.02
CA ILE A 116 -4.39 -10.36 11.59
C ILE A 116 -3.58 -9.16 11.09
N PRO A 117 -2.66 -9.35 10.13
CA PRO A 117 -1.95 -8.24 9.51
C PRO A 117 -2.83 -7.49 8.52
N ILE A 118 -2.64 -6.18 8.42
CA ILE A 118 -3.16 -5.37 7.33
C ILE A 118 -2.20 -5.49 6.15
N VAL A 119 -2.75 -5.78 4.96
CA VAL A 119 -1.98 -5.84 3.71
C VAL A 119 -2.31 -4.60 2.88
N VAL A 120 -1.27 -3.93 2.39
CA VAL A 120 -1.37 -2.92 1.33
C VAL A 120 -0.42 -3.33 0.23
N SER A 121 -0.94 -3.90 -0.85
CA SER A 121 -0.10 -4.61 -1.82
C SER A 121 0.74 -3.68 -2.70
N HIS A 122 0.27 -2.47 -3.01
CA HIS A 122 0.98 -1.52 -3.87
C HIS A 122 0.51 -0.06 -3.65
N THR A 123 1.36 0.80 -3.08
CA THR A 123 1.00 2.19 -2.75
C THR A 123 2.20 3.14 -2.73
N GLY A 124 1.91 4.44 -2.64
CA GLY A 124 2.83 5.47 -2.21
C GLY A 124 2.42 6.09 -0.89
N TYR A 125 3.18 7.09 -0.45
CA TYR A 125 2.90 7.94 0.71
C TYR A 125 2.20 9.21 0.25
N SER A 126 1.19 9.68 0.98
CA SER A 126 0.41 10.87 0.59
C SER A 126 0.99 12.19 1.09
N GLY A 127 1.77 12.16 2.18
CA GLY A 127 2.17 13.37 2.90
C GLY A 127 1.10 13.93 3.85
N ASN A 128 -0.06 13.30 3.94
CA ASN A 128 -1.16 13.73 4.79
C ASN A 128 -1.15 12.98 6.14
N ALA A 129 -1.51 13.69 7.22
CA ALA A 129 -1.42 13.15 8.58
C ALA A 129 -2.61 12.26 8.99
N SER A 130 -3.82 12.61 8.57
CA SER A 130 -5.06 12.04 9.11
C SER A 130 -6.02 11.61 8.00
N MET A 131 -6.46 10.35 8.04
CA MET A 131 -7.54 9.84 7.18
C MET A 131 -8.87 10.52 7.50
N GLU A 132 -9.14 10.84 8.76
CA GLU A 132 -10.41 11.45 9.18
C GLU A 132 -10.57 12.87 8.62
N ASP A 133 -9.47 13.60 8.47
CA ASP A 133 -9.47 14.95 7.88
C ASP A 133 -9.83 14.92 6.38
N GLU A 134 -9.63 13.78 5.72
CA GLU A 134 -9.89 13.54 4.29
C GLU A 134 -11.00 12.50 4.07
N ILE A 135 -11.92 12.32 5.02
CA ILE A 135 -12.96 11.27 4.95
C ILE A 135 -13.87 11.34 3.72
N GLU A 136 -14.03 12.54 3.16
CA GLU A 136 -14.63 12.80 1.85
C GLU A 136 -13.53 13.35 0.93
N PRO A 137 -12.67 12.48 0.37
CA PRO A 137 -11.50 12.95 -0.33
C PRO A 137 -11.89 13.60 -1.66
N ASP A 138 -11.44 14.85 -1.85
CA ASP A 138 -11.61 15.60 -3.10
C ASP A 138 -10.42 15.37 -4.03
N ASP A 139 -10.25 14.12 -4.50
CA ASP A 139 -9.16 13.69 -5.39
C ASP A 139 -9.37 14.24 -6.82
N THR A 140 -9.29 15.55 -6.95
CA THR A 140 -9.41 16.31 -8.19
C THR A 140 -8.04 16.54 -8.82
N ASP A 141 -8.04 16.85 -10.12
CA ASP A 141 -6.84 17.31 -10.82
C ASP A 141 -6.27 18.57 -10.13
N ASP A 142 -7.11 19.46 -9.59
CA ASP A 142 -6.66 20.66 -8.87
C ASP A 142 -5.93 20.32 -7.55
N LYS A 143 -6.45 19.36 -6.77
CA LYS A 143 -5.76 18.84 -5.57
C LYS A 143 -4.41 18.24 -5.92
N TYR A 144 -4.33 17.46 -7.01
CA TYR A 144 -3.08 16.90 -7.49
C TYR A 144 -2.11 17.98 -7.97
N ASN A 145 -2.58 18.95 -8.75
CA ASN A 145 -1.74 20.04 -9.29
C ASN A 145 -1.12 20.91 -8.17
N ALA A 146 -1.76 20.98 -7.00
CA ALA A 146 -1.23 21.66 -5.82
C ALA A 146 -0.20 20.83 -5.03
N SER A 147 0.02 19.55 -5.38
CA SER A 147 0.92 18.68 -4.65
C SER A 147 2.41 18.95 -4.95
N GLU A 148 3.22 18.91 -3.90
CA GLU A 148 4.67 19.16 -3.97
C GLU A 148 5.42 17.86 -4.29
N THR A 149 5.86 17.14 -3.26
CA THR A 149 6.69 15.94 -3.36
C THR A 149 5.87 14.68 -3.63
N PHE A 150 4.77 14.50 -2.90
CA PHE A 150 3.99 13.27 -2.88
C PHE A 150 2.65 13.47 -3.60
N ASN A 151 2.11 12.41 -4.19
CA ASN A 151 0.72 12.43 -4.62
C ASN A 151 -0.19 12.38 -3.38
N ASN A 152 -0.88 13.50 -3.13
CA ASN A 152 -1.72 13.75 -1.97
C ASN A 152 -3.14 13.17 -2.08
N TRP A 153 -3.43 12.37 -3.11
CA TRP A 153 -4.71 11.68 -3.26
C TRP A 153 -4.91 10.54 -2.26
N SER A 154 -6.17 10.22 -1.96
CA SER A 154 -6.56 9.19 -0.98
C SER A 154 -6.18 7.74 -1.35
N ILE A 155 -5.71 7.55 -2.58
CA ILE A 155 -5.18 6.28 -3.08
C ILE A 155 -3.83 5.90 -2.44
N ASN A 156 -3.15 6.88 -1.82
CA ASN A 156 -1.89 6.75 -1.07
C ASN A 156 -2.13 6.81 0.44
N LEU A 157 -1.10 6.43 1.21
CA LEU A 157 -1.19 6.25 2.65
C LEU A 157 -1.05 7.54 3.46
N PHE A 158 -1.79 7.63 4.55
CA PHE A 158 -1.73 8.68 5.57
C PHE A 158 -0.85 8.26 6.76
N ASP A 159 -0.39 9.21 7.58
CA ASP A 159 0.43 8.89 8.76
C ASP A 159 -0.30 7.98 9.75
N ASP A 160 -1.54 8.31 10.12
CA ASP A 160 -2.36 7.48 11.02
C ASP A 160 -2.66 6.09 10.45
N GLU A 161 -2.90 6.00 9.14
CA GLU A 161 -3.04 4.75 8.41
C GLU A 161 -1.79 3.86 8.51
N ILE A 162 -0.60 4.46 8.38
CA ILE A 162 0.68 3.76 8.53
C ILE A 162 0.83 3.21 9.96
N ILE A 163 0.35 3.94 10.98
CA ILE A 163 0.35 3.45 12.37
C ILE A 163 -0.57 2.24 12.55
N GLU A 164 -1.74 2.21 11.91
CA GLU A 164 -2.63 1.02 11.94
C GLU A 164 -1.94 -0.19 11.31
N ILE A 165 -1.30 -0.01 10.16
CA ILE A 165 -0.57 -1.07 9.47
C ILE A 165 0.58 -1.59 10.35
N PHE A 166 1.37 -0.68 10.94
CA PHE A 166 2.43 -1.02 11.89
C PHE A 166 1.92 -1.84 13.07
N ASN A 167 0.85 -1.39 13.75
CA ASN A 167 0.29 -2.04 14.93
C ASN A 167 -0.27 -3.44 14.63
N SER A 168 -0.72 -3.68 13.40
CA SER A 168 -1.20 -4.98 12.93
C SER A 168 -0.07 -5.97 12.60
N ASN A 169 1.19 -5.55 12.61
CA ASN A 169 2.32 -6.25 11.98
C ASN A 169 2.07 -6.50 10.48
N GLY A 170 1.52 -5.49 9.81
CA GLY A 170 1.14 -5.52 8.41
C GLY A 170 2.30 -5.38 7.44
N ILE A 171 1.97 -5.31 6.16
CA ILE A 171 2.93 -5.14 5.05
C ILE A 171 2.44 -4.12 4.03
N ILE A 172 3.37 -3.33 3.51
CA ILE A 172 3.19 -2.27 2.53
C ILE A 172 4.11 -2.58 1.35
N GLY A 173 3.54 -2.74 0.17
CA GLY A 173 4.27 -2.78 -1.09
C GLY A 173 4.40 -1.39 -1.69
N LEU A 174 5.62 -0.97 -2.03
CA LEU A 174 5.86 0.28 -2.73
C LEU A 174 5.65 0.11 -4.24
N ASN A 175 4.82 0.99 -4.81
CA ASN A 175 4.39 0.97 -6.21
C ASN A 175 5.32 1.78 -7.10
N PHE A 176 5.47 1.36 -8.37
CA PHE A 176 6.42 1.97 -9.31
C PHE A 176 5.76 2.96 -10.29
N ASP A 177 4.48 3.32 -10.11
CA ASP A 177 3.77 4.23 -11.00
C ASP A 177 4.18 5.68 -10.70
N GLU A 178 4.48 6.43 -11.75
CA GLU A 178 4.95 7.82 -11.66
C GLU A 178 4.05 8.68 -10.78
N ARG A 179 2.73 8.53 -10.95
CA ARG A 179 1.73 9.34 -10.26
C ARG A 179 1.44 8.82 -8.87
N ILE A 180 1.72 7.56 -8.58
CA ILE A 180 1.64 7.04 -7.21
C ILE A 180 2.83 7.53 -6.40
N LEU A 181 4.02 7.55 -7.00
CA LEU A 181 5.26 7.98 -6.35
C LEU A 181 5.38 9.50 -6.19
N SER A 182 4.82 10.28 -7.11
CA SER A 182 5.22 11.70 -7.24
C SER A 182 4.05 12.67 -7.30
N GLY A 183 4.20 13.77 -6.57
CA GLY A 183 3.36 14.96 -6.69
C GLY A 183 3.57 15.69 -8.03
N HIS A 184 2.66 16.61 -8.34
CA HIS A 184 2.63 17.30 -9.63
C HIS A 184 3.90 18.11 -9.88
N LYS A 185 4.42 18.83 -8.88
CA LYS A 185 5.63 19.64 -9.06
C LYS A 185 6.87 18.81 -9.37
N VAL A 186 7.00 17.63 -8.76
CA VAL A 186 8.07 16.68 -9.10
C VAL A 186 7.94 16.23 -10.56
N MET A 187 6.71 16.00 -11.03
CA MET A 187 6.46 15.63 -12.42
C MET A 187 6.68 16.78 -13.41
N GLU A 188 6.49 18.03 -13.01
CA GLU A 188 6.87 19.20 -13.81
C GLU A 188 8.40 19.32 -13.92
N GLU A 189 9.11 19.23 -12.79
CA GLU A 189 10.57 19.23 -12.76
C GLU A 189 11.14 18.11 -13.64
N TYR A 190 10.56 16.91 -13.56
CA TYR A 190 10.96 15.76 -14.38
C TYR A 190 10.89 16.08 -15.88
N LYS A 191 9.77 16.66 -16.33
CA LYS A 191 9.54 17.01 -17.74
C LYS A 191 10.43 18.15 -18.22
N ASP A 192 10.75 19.09 -17.35
CA ASP A 192 11.66 20.20 -17.66
C ASP A 192 13.12 19.75 -17.71
N ARG A 193 13.50 18.79 -16.86
CA ARG A 193 14.87 18.30 -16.73
C ARG A 193 15.25 17.28 -17.80
N PHE A 194 14.33 16.40 -18.19
CA PHE A 194 14.66 15.25 -19.04
C PHE A 194 13.96 15.27 -20.38
N SER A 195 14.74 15.08 -21.45
CA SER A 195 14.18 14.95 -22.79
C SER A 195 13.66 13.53 -23.04
N LYS A 196 12.76 13.37 -24.01
CA LYS A 196 12.30 12.05 -24.48
C LYS A 196 13.44 11.10 -24.88
N LYS A 197 14.59 11.66 -25.29
CA LYS A 197 15.77 10.88 -25.66
C LYS A 197 16.47 10.32 -24.42
N ASP A 198 16.49 11.07 -23.32
CA ASP A 198 17.10 10.65 -22.06
C ASP A 198 16.27 9.53 -21.43
N ILE A 199 14.94 9.73 -21.40
CA ILE A 199 13.94 8.74 -20.99
C ILE A 199 14.12 7.43 -21.76
N LYS A 200 14.08 7.48 -23.10
CA LYS A 200 14.22 6.28 -23.94
C LYS A 200 15.56 5.54 -23.72
N LYS A 201 16.60 6.27 -23.33
CA LYS A 201 17.92 5.69 -23.07
C LYS A 201 18.09 5.22 -21.62
N ARG A 202 17.15 5.55 -20.73
CA ARG A 202 17.22 5.28 -19.29
C ARG A 202 18.58 5.66 -18.74
N THR A 203 18.94 6.93 -18.92
CA THR A 203 20.25 7.43 -18.49
C THR A 203 20.42 7.25 -16.97
N PRO A 204 21.66 7.20 -16.45
CA PRO A 204 21.90 7.08 -15.00
C PRO A 204 21.20 8.17 -14.17
N GLU A 205 20.99 9.36 -14.74
CA GLU A 205 20.25 10.44 -14.08
C GLU A 205 18.75 10.16 -13.96
N ILE A 206 18.13 9.49 -14.94
CA ILE A 206 16.74 9.02 -14.88
C ILE A 206 16.61 7.96 -13.79
N MET A 207 17.52 6.98 -13.78
CA MET A 207 17.51 5.90 -12.77
C MET A 207 17.68 6.46 -11.35
N ARG A 208 18.61 7.41 -11.16
CA ARG A 208 18.79 8.08 -9.89
C ARG A 208 17.57 8.91 -9.49
N PHE A 209 16.93 9.58 -10.43
CA PHE A 209 15.72 10.36 -10.15
C PHE A 209 14.60 9.47 -9.61
N TRP A 210 14.29 8.37 -10.30
CA TRP A 210 13.23 7.46 -9.89
C TRP A 210 13.58 6.68 -8.61
N ALA A 211 14.84 6.30 -8.41
CA ALA A 211 15.31 5.75 -7.14
C ALA A 211 15.11 6.75 -5.98
N GLN A 212 15.34 8.04 -6.21
CA GLN A 212 15.10 9.08 -5.22
C GLN A 212 13.61 9.26 -4.92
N GLN A 213 12.71 9.19 -5.91
CA GLN A 213 11.27 9.28 -5.64
C GLN A 213 10.76 8.09 -4.81
N MET A 214 11.27 6.89 -5.10
CA MET A 214 10.98 5.71 -4.30
C MET A 214 11.50 5.86 -2.86
N LEU A 215 12.73 6.35 -2.70
CA LEU A 215 13.31 6.61 -1.39
C LEU A 215 12.53 7.68 -0.61
N ASN A 216 12.02 8.72 -1.26
CA ASN A 216 11.19 9.74 -0.63
C ASN A 216 9.92 9.13 -0.02
N ASN A 217 9.23 8.27 -0.76
CA ASN A 217 8.02 7.57 -0.29
C ASN A 217 8.34 6.63 0.87
N LEU A 218 9.39 5.82 0.71
CA LEU A 218 9.92 4.93 1.73
C LEU A 218 10.21 5.67 3.04
N LEU A 219 10.96 6.77 2.98
CA LEU A 219 11.31 7.55 4.17
C LEU A 219 10.13 8.33 4.73
N GLY A 220 9.16 8.73 3.91
CA GLY A 220 7.90 9.29 4.38
C GLY A 220 7.15 8.31 5.28
N ILE A 221 7.03 7.05 4.84
CA ILE A 221 6.41 5.97 5.61
C ILE A 221 7.18 5.69 6.91
N ILE A 222 8.51 5.61 6.85
CA ILE A 222 9.32 5.40 8.06
C ILE A 222 9.18 6.59 9.04
N LYS A 223 9.16 7.83 8.53
CA LYS A 223 8.97 9.04 9.35
C LYS A 223 7.64 9.02 10.09
N ALA A 224 6.55 8.58 9.45
CA ALA A 224 5.24 8.47 10.09
C ALA A 224 5.31 7.65 11.40
N VAL A 225 6.02 6.51 11.38
CA VAL A 225 6.21 5.66 12.58
C VAL A 225 7.24 6.25 13.53
N VAL A 226 8.42 6.61 13.04
CA VAL A 226 9.56 7.05 13.88
C VAL A 226 9.25 8.34 14.63
N ASN A 227 8.47 9.24 14.04
CA ASN A 227 8.11 10.51 14.65
C ASN A 227 6.79 10.44 15.44
N SER A 228 6.05 9.33 15.35
CA SER A 228 4.79 9.18 16.08
C SER A 228 5.02 9.04 17.59
N GLY A 229 4.27 9.81 18.37
CA GLY A 229 4.19 9.65 19.81
C GLY A 229 3.40 8.42 20.26
N GLN A 230 2.77 7.70 19.33
CA GLN A 230 1.99 6.49 19.61
C GLN A 230 2.85 5.22 19.61
N VAL A 231 4.10 5.29 19.12
CA VAL A 231 5.01 4.16 18.99
C VAL A 231 6.16 4.31 19.98
N ALA A 232 6.34 3.31 20.84
CA ALA A 232 7.43 3.31 21.82
C ALA A 232 8.79 3.33 21.10
N ASP A 233 9.77 4.05 21.66
CA ASP A 233 11.10 4.20 21.02
C ASP A 233 11.78 2.85 20.73
N ALA A 234 11.60 1.87 21.61
CA ALA A 234 12.16 0.52 21.43
C ALA A 234 11.55 -0.24 20.24
N ASP A 235 10.36 0.15 19.78
CA ASP A 235 9.64 -0.50 18.68
C ASP A 235 9.79 0.22 17.35
N LYS A 236 10.31 1.47 17.33
CA LYS A 236 10.44 2.27 16.09
C LYS A 236 11.29 1.61 15.01
N VAL A 237 12.28 0.82 15.40
CA VAL A 237 13.08 0.02 14.44
C VAL A 237 12.22 -0.97 13.64
N LYS A 238 11.10 -1.43 14.19
CA LYS A 238 10.17 -2.33 13.51
C LYS A 238 9.42 -1.67 12.36
N ALA A 239 9.49 -0.33 12.20
CA ALA A 239 8.95 0.36 11.03
C ALA A 239 9.50 -0.22 9.73
N TRP A 240 10.75 -0.68 9.74
CA TRP A 240 11.38 -1.30 8.58
C TRP A 240 10.87 -2.71 8.27
N ASN A 241 10.10 -3.35 9.16
CA ASN A 241 9.59 -4.71 8.95
C ASN A 241 8.27 -4.77 8.16
N MET A 242 7.61 -3.63 7.94
CA MET A 242 6.35 -3.56 7.21
C MET A 242 6.52 -3.20 5.73
N LEU A 243 7.76 -3.13 5.23
CA LEU A 243 8.05 -2.62 3.88
C LEU A 243 8.36 -3.75 2.90
N SER A 244 7.93 -3.58 1.66
CA SER A 244 8.21 -4.49 0.55
C SER A 244 8.10 -3.77 -0.79
N ILE A 245 8.47 -4.45 -1.87
CA ILE A 245 8.25 -3.99 -3.23
C ILE A 245 6.92 -4.54 -3.76
N GLY A 246 6.04 -3.64 -4.18
CA GLY A 246 4.71 -3.94 -4.74
C GLY A 246 4.54 -3.25 -6.08
N THR A 247 5.27 -3.73 -7.09
CA THR A 247 5.53 -2.99 -8.33
C THR A 247 4.28 -2.56 -9.09
N ASP A 248 3.25 -3.40 -9.04
CA ASP A 248 2.06 -3.35 -9.91
C ASP A 248 2.41 -3.54 -11.40
N PHE A 249 3.53 -4.22 -11.71
CA PHE A 249 3.90 -4.56 -13.09
C PHE A 249 2.73 -5.23 -13.82
N ASP A 250 2.55 -4.85 -15.09
CA ASP A 250 1.42 -5.22 -15.96
C ASP A 250 0.03 -4.70 -15.52
N GLY A 251 -0.09 -4.03 -14.37
CA GLY A 251 -1.30 -3.35 -13.88
C GLY A 251 -1.21 -1.81 -13.87
N MET A 252 0.00 -1.27 -13.90
CA MET A 252 0.28 0.18 -13.83
C MET A 252 -0.38 0.98 -14.96
N ILE A 253 -0.82 2.20 -14.64
CA ILE A 253 -1.35 3.12 -15.64
C ILE A 253 -0.20 3.87 -16.32
N ASN A 254 0.76 4.35 -15.53
CA ASN A 254 1.96 5.05 -15.99
C ASN A 254 3.18 4.49 -15.25
N PRO A 255 3.84 3.45 -15.79
CA PRO A 255 5.09 2.95 -15.21
C PRO A 255 6.16 4.03 -15.22
N GLU A 256 6.99 4.07 -14.18
CA GLU A 256 8.16 4.92 -14.16
C GLU A 256 9.22 4.50 -15.20
N ASP A 257 10.07 5.46 -15.60
CA ASP A 257 10.92 5.34 -16.78
C ASP A 257 12.28 4.63 -16.55
N ALA A 258 12.60 4.14 -15.35
CA ALA A 258 13.88 3.53 -14.98
C ALA A 258 13.87 2.00 -14.81
N PHE A 259 13.07 1.46 -13.91
CA PHE A 259 13.07 0.07 -13.44
C PHE A 259 11.78 -0.65 -13.81
N ILE A 260 11.63 -0.93 -15.11
CA ILE A 260 10.42 -1.51 -15.70
C ILE A 260 10.40 -3.05 -15.70
N THR A 261 11.50 -3.70 -15.29
CA THR A 261 11.55 -5.15 -15.12
C THR A 261 12.27 -5.54 -13.82
N SER A 262 11.96 -6.72 -13.28
CA SER A 262 12.59 -7.20 -12.04
C SER A 262 14.09 -7.49 -12.15
N GLU A 263 14.63 -7.64 -13.36
CA GLU A 263 16.09 -7.80 -13.56
C GLU A 263 16.86 -6.54 -13.17
N GLU A 264 16.20 -5.38 -13.26
CA GLU A 264 16.79 -4.06 -12.99
C GLU A 264 16.82 -3.74 -11.49
N PHE A 265 16.27 -4.62 -10.64
CA PHE A 265 16.18 -4.39 -9.19
C PHE A 265 17.52 -4.52 -8.47
N VAL A 266 18.51 -5.15 -9.11
CA VAL A 266 19.90 -5.11 -8.65
C VAL A 266 20.43 -3.68 -8.74
N ASP A 267 20.24 -3.02 -9.89
CA ASP A 267 20.68 -1.63 -10.10
C ASP A 267 19.88 -0.65 -9.22
N PHE A 268 18.58 -0.89 -9.05
CA PHE A 268 17.74 -0.13 -8.13
C PHE A 268 18.27 -0.19 -6.70
N ARG A 269 18.58 -1.39 -6.20
CA ARG A 269 19.17 -1.56 -4.87
C ARG A 269 20.49 -0.81 -4.73
N LEU A 270 21.40 -0.96 -5.70
CA LEU A 270 22.71 -0.30 -5.67
C LEU A 270 22.56 1.23 -5.64
N LEU A 271 21.59 1.77 -6.38
CA LEU A 271 21.28 3.19 -6.33
C LEU A 271 20.77 3.60 -4.95
N LEU A 272 19.83 2.85 -4.35
CA LEU A 272 19.36 3.13 -2.99
C LEU A 272 20.50 3.07 -1.96
N GLU A 273 21.40 2.08 -2.04
CA GLU A 273 22.60 1.99 -1.19
C GLU A 273 23.47 3.25 -1.32
N GLU A 274 23.54 3.84 -2.51
CA GLU A 274 24.30 5.06 -2.77
C GLU A 274 23.60 6.33 -2.24
N ILE A 275 22.29 6.47 -2.46
CA ILE A 275 21.57 7.72 -2.17
C ILE A 275 21.01 7.77 -0.74
N MET A 276 20.72 6.63 -0.11
CA MET A 276 20.14 6.59 1.24
C MET A 276 21.04 7.23 2.32
N PRO A 277 22.36 6.98 2.35
CA PRO A 277 23.25 7.64 3.32
C PRO A 277 23.32 9.17 3.18
N LEU A 278 22.90 9.71 2.03
CA LEU A 278 22.94 11.15 1.75
C LEU A 278 21.70 11.90 2.26
N GLN A 279 20.68 11.18 2.74
CA GLN A 279 19.45 11.80 3.20
C GLN A 279 19.60 12.40 4.59
N ASP A 280 18.94 13.53 4.81
CA ASP A 280 18.89 14.15 6.13
C ASP A 280 18.24 13.21 7.14
N GLU A 281 18.81 13.21 8.36
CA GLU A 281 18.32 12.41 9.49
C GLU A 281 18.33 10.89 9.28
N ILE A 282 18.99 10.37 8.23
CA ILE A 282 18.94 8.94 7.91
C ILE A 282 19.37 8.05 9.09
N GLY A 283 20.38 8.46 9.86
CA GLY A 283 20.82 7.71 11.05
C GLY A 283 19.74 7.59 12.13
N VAL A 284 18.86 8.60 12.26
CA VAL A 284 17.68 8.53 13.13
C VAL A 284 16.65 7.60 12.51
N LEU A 285 16.34 7.73 11.22
CA LEU A 285 15.31 6.91 10.57
C LEU A 285 15.65 5.42 10.49
N LEU A 286 16.94 5.08 10.39
CA LEU A 286 17.42 3.70 10.42
C LEU A 286 17.27 3.04 11.80
N GLN A 287 17.13 3.83 12.88
CA GLN A 287 16.95 3.32 14.24
C GLN A 287 18.02 2.29 14.63
N GLY A 288 19.25 2.49 14.17
CA GLY A 288 20.40 1.62 14.45
C GLY A 288 20.65 0.50 13.43
N LEU A 289 19.79 0.31 12.42
CA LEU A 289 20.07 -0.59 11.29
C LEU A 289 21.18 -0.01 10.39
N SER A 290 21.92 -0.89 9.72
CA SER A 290 22.71 -0.50 8.56
C SER A 290 21.80 -0.24 7.35
N VAL A 291 22.32 0.46 6.34
CA VAL A 291 21.59 0.68 5.09
C VAL A 291 21.32 -0.65 4.39
N GLU A 292 22.29 -1.55 4.39
CA GLU A 292 22.17 -2.89 3.81
C GLU A 292 21.09 -3.72 4.51
N GLU A 293 21.04 -3.71 5.84
CA GLU A 293 19.99 -4.40 6.61
C GLU A 293 18.59 -3.85 6.33
N ALA A 294 18.46 -2.53 6.21
CA ALA A 294 17.21 -1.87 5.86
C ALA A 294 16.76 -2.22 4.43
N LEU A 295 17.70 -2.34 3.49
CA LEU A 295 17.41 -2.70 2.11
C LEU A 295 17.15 -4.21 1.93
N ASP A 296 17.80 -5.08 2.69
CA ASP A 296 17.47 -6.53 2.70
C ASP A 296 16.02 -6.76 3.11
N LYS A 297 15.56 -6.02 4.13
CA LYS A 297 14.16 -5.99 4.56
C LYS A 297 13.21 -5.59 3.45
N LEU A 298 13.46 -4.45 2.80
CA LEU A 298 12.65 -3.92 1.71
C LEU A 298 12.61 -4.86 0.50
N MET A 299 13.77 -5.36 0.07
CA MET A 299 13.93 -6.05 -1.20
C MET A 299 13.50 -7.52 -1.14
N TYR A 300 13.52 -8.16 0.04
CA TYR A 300 13.25 -9.59 0.14
C TYR A 300 12.69 -10.05 1.49
N ASP A 301 13.39 -9.77 2.60
CA ASP A 301 13.17 -10.50 3.85
C ASP A 301 11.75 -10.35 4.38
N ASN A 302 11.18 -9.14 4.32
CA ASN A 302 9.85 -8.89 4.86
C ASN A 302 8.78 -9.66 4.09
N ALA A 303 8.78 -9.58 2.76
CA ALA A 303 7.80 -10.28 1.92
C ALA A 303 7.91 -11.80 2.08
N TYR A 304 9.12 -12.34 2.10
CA TYR A 304 9.36 -13.76 2.33
C TYR A 304 8.88 -14.21 3.72
N ASN A 305 9.26 -13.49 4.78
CA ASN A 305 8.88 -13.83 6.15
C ASN A 305 7.36 -13.68 6.36
N PHE A 306 6.74 -12.69 5.74
CA PHE A 306 5.30 -12.47 5.77
C PHE A 306 4.54 -13.64 5.14
N ALA A 307 4.93 -14.05 3.92
CA ALA A 307 4.35 -15.21 3.24
C ALA A 307 4.59 -16.51 4.03
N LYS A 308 5.80 -16.73 4.55
CA LYS A 308 6.11 -17.90 5.37
C LYS A 308 5.22 -17.97 6.62
N LYS A 309 5.01 -16.85 7.30
CA LYS A 309 4.20 -16.78 8.52
C LYS A 309 2.71 -16.97 8.24
N HIS A 310 2.17 -16.29 7.24
CA HIS A 310 0.72 -16.17 7.04
C HIS A 310 0.14 -17.04 5.92
N TYR A 311 0.98 -17.73 5.14
CA TYR A 311 0.54 -18.64 4.09
C TYR A 311 1.04 -20.07 4.28
N MET A 312 2.33 -20.25 4.58
CA MET A 312 2.96 -21.58 4.62
C MET A 312 2.79 -22.34 5.94
N ASN A 313 2.58 -21.62 7.04
CA ASN A 313 2.42 -22.18 8.39
C ASN A 313 0.95 -22.16 8.87
N SER A 314 0.00 -21.92 7.95
CA SER A 314 -1.44 -21.81 8.21
C SER A 314 -2.17 -23.13 7.99
#